data_AF-A0A6C2YY93-F1
#
_entry.id   AF-A0A6C2YY93-F1
#
_cell.length_a   1.000
_cell.length_b   1.000
_cell.length_c   1.000
_cell.angle_alpha   90.00
_cell.angle_beta   90.00
_cell.angle_gamma   90.00
#
_symmetry.space_group_name_H-M   'P 1'
#
loop_
_entity.id
_entity.type
_entity.pdbx_description
1 polymer ?
#
loop_
_entity_poly.entity_id
_entity_poly.type
_entity_poly.pdbx_seq_one_letter_code
_entity_poly.pdbx_strand_id
1 'polypeptide(L)'
;MRREVGLSAFGVVRLGILEHAGGVGLSRSRGGVGVFFPNEWFAVLFGILLLGPLVAAAVIDMRTFRIPKWISVGLLALGLVVTLMRGAWLGSLGGMVWTLEPGGWLTGLGDAFLFAIAGFFTGFLIFFGIWLIGVAGGGDAKLAGALGVWLGPYGFLVAMTGAFLVVLVTAIGKTVGKIFSGKMSETVSRPSNVPLKQRGQRLSFSLPLAVGTFLALFGLAAEDFKRWFPPPESPQGMVSPKE
;
A
#
# COMPACT_ATOMS: atom_id res chain seq x y z
N MET A 1 -33.91 12.75 -18.03
CA MET A 1 -32.88 13.39 -17.19
C MET A 1 -32.44 12.40 -16.11
N ARG A 2 -31.40 11.63 -16.37
CA ARG A 2 -30.84 10.63 -15.44
C ARG A 2 -29.54 11.24 -14.91
N ARG A 3 -29.49 11.55 -13.61
CA ARG A 3 -28.33 12.23 -13.00
C ARG A 3 -27.20 11.22 -12.81
N GLU A 4 -26.08 11.45 -13.50
CA GLU A 4 -24.80 10.82 -13.17
C GLU A 4 -24.23 11.50 -11.93
N VAL A 5 -24.54 10.97 -10.76
CA VAL A 5 -23.93 11.36 -9.50
C VAL A 5 -23.30 10.12 -8.91
N GLY A 6 -21.98 10.06 -8.89
CA GLY A 6 -21.26 9.13 -8.03
C GLY A 6 -20.09 8.45 -8.71
N LEU A 7 -19.01 9.19 -8.95
CA LEU A 7 -17.64 8.64 -9.04
C LEU A 7 -16.53 9.71 -8.93
N SER A 8 -16.85 11.01 -8.84
CA SER A 8 -15.81 12.07 -8.81
C SER A 8 -15.08 12.24 -7.47
N ALA A 9 -15.58 11.69 -6.35
CA ALA A 9 -14.96 11.89 -5.04
C ALA A 9 -13.56 11.26 -4.93
N PHE A 10 -13.29 10.16 -5.65
CA PHE A 10 -11.95 9.56 -5.75
C PHE A 10 -11.01 10.33 -6.70
N GLY A 11 -11.55 11.15 -7.62
CA GLY A 11 -10.76 11.96 -8.55
C GLY A 11 -10.19 13.23 -7.93
N VAL A 12 -10.88 13.85 -6.96
CA VAL A 12 -10.47 15.15 -6.39
C VAL A 12 -9.31 15.00 -5.40
N VAL A 13 -9.28 13.94 -4.58
CA VAL A 13 -8.12 13.64 -3.71
C VAL A 13 -6.88 13.30 -4.54
N ARG A 14 -7.07 12.84 -5.79
CA ARG A 14 -6.02 12.46 -6.73
C ARG A 14 -5.33 13.65 -7.41
N LEU A 15 -6.01 14.79 -7.59
CA LEU A 15 -5.38 15.98 -8.21
C LEU A 15 -4.53 16.79 -7.22
N GLY A 16 -4.99 16.99 -5.97
CA GLY A 16 -4.28 17.86 -5.02
C GLY A 16 -2.97 17.29 -4.46
N ILE A 17 -2.83 15.97 -4.37
CA ILE A 17 -1.65 15.32 -3.78
C ILE A 17 -0.53 15.12 -4.82
N LEU A 18 -0.85 15.03 -6.12
CA LEU A 18 0.15 14.94 -7.18
C LEU A 18 0.77 16.29 -7.55
N GLU A 19 0.09 17.41 -7.29
CA GLU A 19 0.61 18.74 -7.60
C GLU A 19 1.64 19.25 -6.57
N HIS A 20 1.52 18.87 -5.29
CA HIS A 20 2.40 19.40 -4.23
C HIS A 20 3.70 18.63 -4.00
N ALA A 21 3.87 17.46 -4.60
CA ALA A 21 5.16 16.74 -4.59
C ALA A 21 6.05 17.07 -5.82
N GLY A 22 5.57 17.91 -6.75
CA GLY A 22 6.22 18.18 -8.05
C GLY A 22 6.87 19.55 -8.21
N GLY A 23 7.09 20.28 -7.11
CA GLY A 23 7.60 21.67 -7.12
C GLY A 23 9.12 21.81 -7.20
N VAL A 24 9.83 20.93 -7.92
CA VAL A 24 11.25 21.13 -8.24
C VAL A 24 11.38 21.18 -9.76
N GLY A 25 11.70 22.37 -10.26
CA GLY A 25 11.70 22.72 -11.68
C GLY A 25 12.64 21.86 -12.51
N LEU A 26 12.07 20.90 -13.22
CA LEU A 26 12.67 20.27 -14.38
C LEU A 26 11.78 20.58 -15.58
N SER A 27 12.39 21.15 -16.62
CA SER A 27 11.82 21.25 -17.96
C SER A 27 11.44 19.85 -18.45
N ARG A 28 10.19 19.49 -18.19
CA ARG A 28 9.16 18.91 -19.06
C ARG A 28 9.59 18.57 -20.50
N SER A 29 10.65 17.79 -20.69
CA SER A 29 10.67 16.86 -21.81
C SER A 29 9.59 15.82 -21.53
N ARG A 30 8.90 15.33 -22.56
CA ARG A 30 7.86 14.29 -22.50
C ARG A 30 8.44 12.92 -22.09
N GLY A 31 9.26 12.87 -21.03
CA GLY A 31 9.85 11.69 -20.42
C GLY A 31 8.89 11.14 -19.37
N GLY A 32 8.41 9.93 -19.59
CA GLY A 32 7.30 9.32 -18.87
C GLY A 32 7.50 9.26 -17.36
N VAL A 33 6.39 9.40 -16.63
CA VAL A 33 6.27 8.97 -15.24
C VAL A 33 6.82 7.55 -15.15
N GLY A 34 7.79 7.31 -14.26
CA GLY A 34 8.44 5.99 -14.12
C GLY A 34 7.42 4.86 -14.01
N VAL A 35 7.67 3.76 -14.73
CA VAL A 35 6.86 2.53 -14.63
C VAL A 35 7.29 1.80 -13.36
N PHE A 36 6.35 1.39 -12.51
CA PHE A 36 6.69 0.71 -11.27
C PHE A 36 7.08 -0.75 -11.51
N PHE A 37 6.41 -1.41 -12.44
CA PHE A 37 6.67 -2.78 -12.87
C PHE A 37 7.36 -2.82 -14.24
N PRO A 38 8.41 -3.64 -14.45
CA PRO A 38 9.04 -3.79 -15.76
C PRO A 38 8.09 -4.35 -16.83
N ASN A 39 7.18 -5.26 -16.44
CA ASN A 39 6.18 -5.89 -17.29
C ASN A 39 5.02 -6.47 -16.45
N GLU A 40 3.99 -6.99 -17.13
CA GLU A 40 2.76 -7.53 -16.53
C GLU A 40 3.00 -8.79 -15.69
N TRP A 41 3.85 -9.71 -16.16
CA TRP A 41 4.15 -10.96 -15.44
C TRP A 41 4.87 -10.69 -14.13
N PHE A 42 5.80 -9.74 -14.14
CA PHE A 42 6.49 -9.29 -12.95
C PHE A 42 5.51 -8.68 -11.95
N ALA A 43 4.54 -7.89 -12.39
CA ALA A 43 3.51 -7.32 -11.51
C ALA A 43 2.67 -8.41 -10.83
N VAL A 44 2.25 -9.45 -11.57
CA VAL A 44 1.51 -10.58 -11.00
C VAL A 44 2.37 -11.35 -10.00
N LEU A 45 3.61 -11.69 -10.37
CA LEU A 45 4.53 -12.40 -9.49
C LEU A 45 4.82 -11.61 -8.20
N PHE A 46 5.08 -10.30 -8.34
CA PHE A 46 5.27 -9.39 -7.21
C PHE A 46 4.05 -9.39 -6.28
N GLY A 47 2.84 -9.30 -6.85
CA GLY A 47 1.59 -9.37 -6.11
C GLY A 47 1.43 -10.67 -5.33
N ILE A 48 1.70 -11.82 -5.96
CA ILE A 48 1.61 -13.14 -5.30
C ILE A 48 2.63 -13.26 -4.16
N LEU A 49 3.90 -12.91 -4.42
CA LEU A 49 4.98 -13.03 -3.44
C LEU A 49 4.81 -12.10 -2.23
N LEU A 50 4.18 -10.94 -2.43
CA LEU A 50 3.88 -10.00 -1.36
C LEU A 50 2.58 -10.34 -0.61
N LEU A 51 1.48 -10.54 -1.33
CA LEU A 51 0.16 -10.75 -0.73
C LEU A 51 0.00 -12.14 -0.12
N GLY A 52 0.62 -13.18 -0.67
CA GLY A 52 0.51 -14.54 -0.15
C GLY A 52 0.96 -14.66 1.31
N PRO A 53 2.22 -14.31 1.64
CA PRO A 53 2.70 -14.32 3.02
C PRO A 53 1.99 -13.31 3.92
N LEU A 54 1.52 -12.18 3.36
CA LEU A 54 0.78 -11.17 4.12
C LEU A 54 -0.62 -11.65 4.53
N VAL A 55 -1.34 -12.33 3.63
CA VAL A 55 -2.61 -12.99 3.93
C VAL A 55 -2.38 -14.12 4.94
N ALA A 56 -1.32 -14.91 4.78
CA ALA A 56 -0.95 -15.93 5.77
C ALA A 56 -0.67 -15.32 7.15
N ALA A 57 0.06 -14.20 7.20
CA ALA A 57 0.30 -13.45 8.44
C ALA A 57 -1.01 -12.97 9.07
N ALA A 58 -1.92 -12.38 8.28
CA ALA A 58 -3.22 -11.93 8.77
C ALA A 58 -4.08 -13.07 9.32
N VAL A 59 -4.14 -14.21 8.63
CA VAL A 59 -4.90 -15.39 9.09
C VAL A 59 -4.32 -15.95 10.39
N ILE A 60 -2.99 -16.08 10.48
CA ILE A 60 -2.33 -16.58 11.69
C ILE A 60 -2.50 -15.60 12.86
N ASP A 61 -2.38 -14.30 12.58
CA ASP A 61 -2.53 -13.25 13.58
C ASP A 61 -3.97 -13.19 14.13
N MET A 62 -4.99 -13.34 13.28
CA MET A 62 -6.39 -13.45 13.73
C MET A 62 -6.64 -14.68 14.62
N ARG A 63 -5.87 -15.76 14.45
CA ARG A 63 -6.03 -16.99 15.25
C ARG A 63 -5.21 -16.98 16.53
N THR A 64 -4.01 -16.42 16.49
CA THR A 64 -3.00 -16.58 17.56
C THR A 64 -2.57 -15.27 18.21
N PHE A 65 -2.96 -14.12 17.65
CA PHE A 65 -2.51 -12.78 18.03
C PHE A 65 -0.97 -12.65 18.09
N ARG A 66 -0.29 -13.46 17.28
CA ARG A 66 1.17 -13.54 17.20
C ARG A 66 1.58 -13.80 15.77
N ILE A 67 2.21 -12.81 15.14
CA ILE A 67 2.83 -12.98 13.82
C ILE A 67 4.11 -13.83 13.97
N PRO A 68 4.23 -14.97 13.27
CA PRO A 68 5.44 -15.76 13.29
C PRO A 68 6.65 -14.99 12.75
N LYS A 69 7.77 -15.03 13.48
CA LYS A 69 8.99 -14.28 13.12
C LYS A 69 9.50 -14.64 11.71
N TRP A 70 9.43 -15.92 11.35
CA TRP A 70 9.90 -16.41 10.05
C TRP A 70 9.11 -15.80 8.87
N ILE A 71 7.83 -15.45 9.04
CA ILE A 71 7.07 -14.75 7.99
C ILE A 71 7.60 -13.34 7.82
N SER A 72 7.76 -12.57 8.92
CA SER A 72 8.25 -11.19 8.83
C SER A 72 9.67 -11.10 8.27
N VAL A 73 10.56 -12.00 8.70
CA VAL A 73 11.95 -12.05 8.22
C VAL A 73 12.02 -12.54 6.77
N GLY A 74 11.23 -13.57 6.43
CA GLY A 74 11.14 -14.07 5.06
C GLY A 74 10.61 -13.02 4.09
N LEU A 75 9.55 -12.29 4.48
CA LEU A 75 8.98 -11.22 3.68
C LEU A 75 9.95 -10.04 3.50
N LEU A 76 10.71 -9.70 4.54
CA LEU A 76 11.75 -8.66 4.47
C LEU A 76 12.88 -9.06 3.50
N ALA A 77 13.42 -10.27 3.67
CA ALA A 77 14.52 -10.77 2.84
C ALA A 77 14.09 -10.92 1.37
N LEU A 78 12.92 -11.52 1.13
CA LEU A 78 12.37 -11.67 -0.21
C LEU A 78 12.08 -10.32 -0.85
N GLY A 79 11.53 -9.36 -0.09
CA GLY A 79 11.27 -8.01 -0.58
C GLY A 79 12.54 -7.30 -1.01
N LEU A 80 13.62 -7.43 -0.23
CA LEU A 80 14.88 -6.82 -0.57
C LEU A 80 15.41 -7.38 -1.90
N VAL A 81 15.41 -8.70 -2.06
CA VAL A 81 15.85 -9.36 -3.29
C VAL A 81 15.01 -8.91 -4.49
N VAL A 82 13.68 -8.96 -4.38
CA VAL A 82 12.77 -8.61 -5.48
C VAL A 82 12.90 -7.12 -5.84
N THR A 83 13.01 -6.22 -4.85
CA THR A 83 13.18 -4.78 -5.09
C THR A 83 14.52 -4.48 -5.77
N LEU A 84 15.61 -5.13 -5.37
CA LEU A 84 16.92 -4.98 -6.02
C LEU A 84 16.91 -5.49 -7.46
N MET A 85 16.33 -6.68 -7.70
CA MET A 85 16.16 -7.25 -9.04
C MET A 85 15.34 -6.32 -9.94
N ARG A 86 14.23 -5.79 -9.40
CA ARG A 86 13.40 -4.80 -10.09
C ARG A 86 14.18 -3.55 -10.47
N GLY A 87 14.95 -3.00 -9.54
CA GLY A 87 15.75 -1.80 -9.77
C GLY A 87 16.82 -2.00 -10.82
N ALA A 88 17.57 -3.10 -10.74
CA ALA A 88 18.57 -3.45 -11.73
C ALA A 88 17.95 -3.62 -13.12
N TRP A 89 16.78 -4.25 -13.21
CA TRP A 89 16.04 -4.40 -14.47
C TRP A 89 15.61 -3.03 -15.02
N LEU A 90 14.90 -2.21 -14.23
CA LEU A 90 14.45 -0.89 -14.68
C LEU A 90 15.64 0.01 -15.07
N GLY A 91 16.73 -0.01 -14.30
CA GLY A 91 17.95 0.73 -14.62
C GLY A 91 18.60 0.27 -15.93
N SER A 92 18.56 -1.04 -16.24
CA SER A 92 19.05 -1.55 -17.54
C SER A 92 18.22 -1.07 -18.73
N LEU A 93 16.94 -0.73 -18.51
CA LEU A 93 16.05 -0.15 -19.52
C LEU A 93 16.15 1.38 -19.59
N GLY A 94 17.05 2.00 -18.81
CA GLY A 94 17.14 3.46 -18.70
C GLY A 94 15.99 4.10 -17.91
N GLY A 95 15.24 3.30 -17.14
CA GLY A 95 14.18 3.79 -16.26
C GLY A 95 14.71 4.31 -14.93
N MET A 96 14.05 5.33 -14.39
CA MET A 96 14.26 5.80 -13.03
C MET A 96 13.49 4.91 -12.04
N VAL A 97 14.14 4.49 -10.95
CA VAL A 97 13.50 3.64 -9.92
C VAL A 97 12.88 4.51 -8.83
N TRP A 98 13.64 5.48 -8.34
CA TRP A 98 13.20 6.40 -7.29
C TRP A 98 13.85 7.78 -7.36
N THR A 99 15.17 7.89 -7.21
CA THR A 99 15.86 9.18 -7.03
C THR A 99 17.09 9.36 -7.92
N LEU A 100 17.83 8.30 -8.19
CA LEU A 100 19.06 8.39 -8.96
C LEU A 100 18.75 8.51 -10.46
N GLU A 101 19.62 9.24 -11.17
CA GLU A 101 19.51 9.38 -12.62
C GLU A 101 19.70 8.04 -13.34
N PRO A 102 19.06 7.83 -14.51
CA PRO A 102 19.26 6.64 -15.31
C PRO A 102 20.73 6.47 -15.70
N GLY A 103 21.31 5.31 -15.37
CA GLY A 103 22.75 5.05 -15.56
C GLY A 103 23.11 3.58 -15.74
N GLY A 104 22.13 2.75 -16.12
CA GLY A 104 22.29 1.30 -16.28
C GLY A 104 21.88 0.49 -15.05
N TRP A 105 22.22 -0.80 -15.07
CA TRP A 105 21.74 -1.75 -14.05
C TRP A 105 22.35 -1.52 -12.65
N LEU A 106 23.61 -1.06 -12.58
CA LEU A 106 24.27 -0.76 -11.30
C LEU A 106 23.64 0.43 -10.58
N THR A 107 23.34 1.51 -11.30
CA THR A 107 22.67 2.67 -10.71
C THR A 107 21.24 2.32 -10.30
N GLY A 108 20.52 1.55 -11.12
CA GLY A 108 19.20 1.03 -10.78
C GLY A 108 19.19 0.13 -9.54
N LEU A 109 20.22 -0.70 -9.35
CA LEU A 109 20.39 -1.52 -8.14
C LEU A 109 20.62 -0.64 -6.90
N GLY A 110 21.49 0.36 -7.01
CA GLY A 110 21.75 1.33 -5.93
C GLY A 110 20.50 2.12 -5.56
N ASP A 111 19.74 2.60 -6.55
CA ASP A 111 18.50 3.35 -6.33
C ASP A 111 17.41 2.48 -5.69
N ALA A 112 17.29 1.21 -6.11
CA ALA A 112 16.39 0.24 -5.47
C ALA A 112 16.79 -0.09 -4.03
N PHE A 113 18.08 -0.14 -3.72
CA PHE A 113 18.54 -0.34 -2.35
C PHE A 113 18.14 0.84 -1.45
N LEU A 114 18.32 2.07 -1.93
CA LEU A 114 17.87 3.28 -1.22
C LEU A 114 16.35 3.29 -1.04
N PHE A 115 15.60 2.94 -2.09
CA PHE A 115 14.14 2.81 -2.06
C PHE A 115 13.68 1.79 -1.01
N ALA A 116 14.32 0.62 -0.95
CA ALA A 116 14.05 -0.43 0.02
C ALA A 116 14.32 0.04 1.46
N ILE A 117 15.47 0.67 1.71
CA ILE A 117 15.83 1.17 3.04
C ILE A 117 14.86 2.27 3.50
N ALA A 118 14.57 3.23 2.63
CA ALA A 118 13.65 4.32 2.95
C ALA A 118 12.25 3.80 3.26
N GLY A 119 11.77 2.84 2.46
CA GLY A 119 10.51 2.14 2.69
C GLY A 119 10.51 1.38 4.01
N PHE A 120 11.56 0.60 4.30
CA PHE A 120 11.73 -0.11 5.57
C PHE A 120 11.59 0.82 6.77
N PHE A 121 12.35 1.92 6.78
CA PHE A 121 12.31 2.86 7.90
C PHE A 121 10.97 3.57 8.00
N THR A 122 10.34 3.91 6.87
CA THR A 122 9.01 4.53 6.89
C THR A 122 8.00 3.59 7.54
N GLY A 123 7.93 2.33 7.10
CA GLY A 123 7.01 1.35 7.67
C GLY A 123 7.33 1.00 9.12
N PHE A 124 8.60 0.74 9.42
CA PHE A 124 9.05 0.35 10.75
C PHE A 124 8.85 1.47 11.76
N LEU A 125 9.29 2.70 11.49
CA LEU A 125 9.26 3.80 12.47
C LEU A 125 7.84 4.23 12.83
N ILE A 126 6.91 4.25 11.86
CA ILE A 126 5.51 4.57 12.12
C ILE A 126 4.91 3.56 13.10
N PHE A 127 5.03 2.26 12.81
CA PHE A 127 4.48 1.22 13.68
C PHE A 127 5.27 1.01 14.97
N PHE A 128 6.57 1.30 14.97
CA PHE A 128 7.39 1.30 16.17
C PHE A 128 6.92 2.39 17.14
N GLY A 129 6.57 3.59 16.65
CA GLY A 129 5.95 4.63 17.48
C GLY A 129 4.63 4.18 18.10
N ILE A 130 3.75 3.54 17.31
CA ILE A 130 2.47 2.98 17.81
C ILE A 130 2.72 1.85 18.83
N TRP A 131 3.75 1.04 18.62
CA TRP A 131 4.17 -0.01 19.55
C TRP A 131 4.70 0.57 20.88
N LEU A 132 5.46 1.67 20.86
CA LEU A 132 5.93 2.36 22.07
C LEU A 132 4.76 2.86 22.95
N ILE A 133 3.63 3.24 22.34
CA ILE A 133 2.40 3.64 23.04
C ILE A 133 1.62 2.41 23.57
N GLY A 134 1.99 1.20 23.14
CA GLY A 134 1.34 -0.05 23.55
C GLY A 134 0.06 -0.40 22.77
N VAL A 135 -0.23 0.29 21.68
CA VAL A 135 -1.43 0.07 20.85
C VAL A 135 -1.26 -1.12 19.91
N ALA A 136 -0.07 -1.28 19.33
CA ALA A 136 0.27 -2.37 18.39
C ALA A 136 1.28 -3.35 19.00
N GLY A 137 1.39 -4.55 18.43
CA GLY A 137 2.41 -5.52 18.81
C GLY A 137 3.75 -5.26 18.12
N GLY A 138 4.87 -5.65 18.74
CA GLY A 138 6.19 -5.52 18.11
C GLY A 138 6.35 -6.39 16.83
N GLY A 139 5.47 -7.37 16.63
CA GLY A 139 5.36 -8.11 15.38
C GLY A 139 4.84 -7.24 14.22
N ASP A 140 3.90 -6.33 14.49
CA ASP A 140 3.31 -5.45 13.49
C ASP A 140 4.34 -4.46 12.96
N ALA A 141 5.20 -3.90 13.82
CA ALA A 141 6.28 -3.01 13.40
C ALA A 141 7.28 -3.70 12.46
N LYS A 142 7.59 -4.97 12.71
CA LYS A 142 8.48 -5.75 11.82
C LYS A 142 7.81 -6.07 10.49
N LEU A 143 6.53 -6.43 10.52
CA LEU A 143 5.76 -6.67 9.30
C LEU A 143 5.62 -5.39 8.47
N ALA A 144 5.33 -4.25 9.09
CA ALA A 144 5.24 -2.96 8.43
C ALA A 144 6.56 -2.53 7.78
N GLY A 145 7.69 -2.70 8.49
CA GLY A 145 9.02 -2.48 7.90
C GLY A 145 9.29 -3.41 6.72
N ALA A 146 8.93 -4.69 6.84
CA ALA A 146 9.03 -5.64 5.73
C ALA A 146 8.22 -5.18 4.51
N LEU A 147 6.95 -4.80 4.68
CA LEU A 147 6.11 -4.27 3.61
C LEU A 147 6.66 -2.98 2.99
N GLY A 148 7.27 -2.13 3.82
CA GLY A 148 7.95 -0.92 3.37
C GLY A 148 9.04 -1.20 2.33
N VAL A 149 9.81 -2.28 2.48
CA VAL A 149 10.85 -2.67 1.50
C VAL A 149 10.28 -2.96 0.11
N TRP A 150 9.07 -3.52 0.04
CA TRP A 150 8.41 -3.83 -1.23
C TRP A 150 7.84 -2.57 -1.88
N LEU A 151 7.11 -1.79 -1.10
CA LEU A 151 6.30 -0.68 -1.61
C LEU A 151 7.09 0.64 -1.72
N GLY A 152 8.22 0.73 -1.04
CA GLY A 152 8.93 1.98 -0.80
C GLY A 152 8.17 2.91 0.15
N PRO A 153 8.70 4.13 0.40
CA PRO A 153 8.11 5.05 1.36
C PRO A 153 6.71 5.51 0.95
N TYR A 154 6.54 5.96 -0.30
CA TYR A 154 5.25 6.47 -0.79
C TYR A 154 4.20 5.36 -0.92
N GLY A 155 4.56 4.22 -1.52
CA GLY A 155 3.65 3.09 -1.67
C GLY A 155 3.17 2.56 -0.32
N PHE A 156 4.04 2.54 0.70
CA PHE A 156 3.65 2.18 2.06
C PHE A 156 2.64 3.16 2.67
N LEU A 157 2.82 4.48 2.49
CA LEU A 157 1.86 5.48 2.99
C LEU A 157 0.48 5.36 2.32
N VAL A 158 0.44 5.05 1.03
CA VAL A 158 -0.82 4.76 0.31
C VAL A 158 -1.49 3.50 0.89
N ALA A 159 -0.72 2.43 1.09
CA ALA A 159 -1.22 1.20 1.71
C ALA A 159 -1.76 1.44 3.13
N MET A 160 -1.04 2.24 3.93
CA MET A 160 -1.44 2.61 5.28
C MET A 160 -2.73 3.44 5.29
N THR A 161 -2.89 4.36 4.34
CA THR A 161 -4.13 5.14 4.17
C THR A 161 -5.30 4.21 3.87
N GLY A 162 -5.11 3.23 2.97
CA GLY A 162 -6.11 2.19 2.70
C GLY A 162 -6.44 1.36 3.94
N ALA A 163 -5.43 0.97 4.72
CA ALA A 163 -5.62 0.24 5.98
C ALA A 163 -6.42 1.04 7.01
N PHE A 164 -6.13 2.33 7.16
CA PHE A 164 -6.85 3.22 8.06
C PHE A 164 -8.33 3.33 7.69
N LEU A 165 -8.64 3.46 6.40
CA LEU A 165 -10.02 3.46 5.91
C LEU A 165 -10.76 2.16 6.25
N VAL A 166 -10.10 1.01 6.09
CA VAL A 166 -10.68 -0.30 6.46
C VAL A 166 -10.99 -0.38 7.95
N VAL A 167 -10.08 0.09 8.81
CA VAL A 167 -10.31 0.16 10.26
C VAL A 167 -11.49 1.07 10.57
N LEU A 168 -11.54 2.26 9.96
CA LEU A 168 -12.60 3.24 10.17
C LEU A 168 -13.98 2.69 9.78
N VAL A 169 -14.10 2.11 8.59
CA VAL A 169 -15.35 1.50 8.10
C VAL A 169 -15.78 0.35 9.02
N THR A 170 -14.84 -0.51 9.43
CA THR A 170 -15.13 -1.63 10.33
C THR A 170 -15.59 -1.15 11.71
N ALA A 171 -14.97 -0.10 12.24
CA ALA A 171 -15.33 0.49 13.52
C ALA A 171 -16.74 1.10 13.49
N ILE A 172 -17.04 1.90 12.45
CA ILE A 172 -18.37 2.48 12.25
C ILE A 172 -19.42 1.38 12.11
N GLY A 173 -19.18 0.37 11.27
CA GLY A 173 -20.12 -0.74 11.07
C GLY A 173 -20.43 -1.51 12.35
N LYS A 174 -19.42 -1.76 13.20
CA LYS A 174 -19.62 -2.40 14.51
C LYS A 174 -20.43 -1.52 15.47
N THR A 175 -20.18 -0.22 15.50
CA THR A 175 -20.94 0.73 16.34
C THR A 175 -22.39 0.81 15.91
N VAL A 176 -22.63 0.97 14.61
CA VAL A 176 -23.96 1.03 14.00
C VAL A 176 -24.73 -0.27 14.23
N GLY A 177 -24.10 -1.42 14.01
CA GLY A 177 -24.72 -2.73 14.26
C GLY A 177 -25.13 -2.93 15.73
N LYS A 178 -24.33 -2.44 16.69
CA LYS A 178 -24.71 -2.46 18.11
C LYS A 178 -25.95 -1.61 18.39
N ILE A 179 -26.02 -0.40 17.81
CA ILE A 179 -27.19 0.48 17.94
C ILE A 179 -28.44 -0.21 17.41
N PHE A 180 -28.40 -0.78 16.20
CA PHE A 180 -29.55 -1.45 15.59
C PHE A 180 -29.95 -2.75 16.29
N SER A 181 -29.02 -3.45 16.94
CA SER A 181 -29.33 -4.69 17.64
C SER A 181 -30.11 -4.51 18.95
N GLY A 182 -30.35 -3.28 19.42
CA GLY A 182 -31.07 -3.00 20.67
C GLY A 182 -30.32 -3.43 21.95
N LYS A 183 -29.11 -3.99 21.84
CA LYS A 183 -28.32 -4.53 22.97
C LYS A 183 -27.58 -3.46 23.80
N MET A 184 -27.90 -2.18 23.63
CA MET A 184 -27.14 -1.10 24.28
C MET A 184 -27.48 -0.92 25.78
N SER A 185 -28.59 -1.49 26.25
CA SER A 185 -29.11 -1.21 27.61
C SER A 185 -28.43 -2.01 28.75
N GLU A 186 -27.84 -3.18 28.49
CA GLU A 186 -27.33 -4.04 29.58
C GLU A 186 -25.90 -3.73 30.06
N THR A 187 -25.12 -2.92 29.33
CA THR A 187 -23.69 -2.72 29.67
C THR A 187 -23.46 -1.68 30.78
N VAL A 188 -24.49 -0.89 31.15
CA VAL A 188 -24.33 0.20 32.13
C VAL A 188 -24.48 -0.26 33.59
N SER A 189 -25.06 -1.43 33.87
CA SER A 189 -25.50 -1.78 35.24
C SER A 189 -24.69 -2.89 35.94
N ARG A 190 -23.50 -3.27 35.46
CA ARG A 190 -22.70 -4.34 36.11
C ARG A 190 -21.70 -3.75 37.12
N PRO A 191 -21.90 -3.90 38.45
CA PRO A 191 -21.01 -3.33 39.47
C PRO A 191 -19.59 -3.94 39.42
N SER A 192 -18.58 -3.08 39.45
CA SER A 192 -17.20 -3.32 39.01
C SER A 192 -16.24 -3.82 40.09
N ASN A 193 -16.62 -4.84 40.87
CA ASN A 193 -15.70 -5.43 41.86
C ASN A 193 -14.88 -6.62 41.34
N VAL A 194 -15.00 -6.96 40.05
CA VAL A 194 -14.08 -7.93 39.43
C VAL A 194 -12.79 -7.18 39.09
N PRO A 195 -11.61 -7.54 39.66
CA PRO A 195 -10.34 -6.96 39.23
C PRO A 195 -10.25 -7.20 37.73
N LEU A 196 -10.37 -6.12 36.96
CA LEU A 196 -10.23 -6.15 35.51
C LEU A 196 -8.79 -6.56 35.26
N LYS A 197 -8.56 -7.87 35.14
CA LYS A 197 -7.37 -8.42 34.53
C LYS A 197 -7.41 -7.86 33.11
N GLN A 198 -6.77 -6.71 32.93
CA GLN A 198 -6.66 -5.98 31.69
C GLN A 198 -5.94 -6.89 30.70
N ARG A 199 -6.67 -7.84 30.11
CA ARG A 199 -6.33 -8.42 28.83
C ARG A 199 -6.52 -7.28 27.85
N GLY A 200 -5.51 -6.40 27.78
CA GLY A 200 -5.46 -5.34 26.78
C GLY A 200 -5.78 -5.98 25.45
N GLN A 201 -6.93 -5.64 24.89
CA GLN A 201 -7.36 -6.11 23.59
C GLN A 201 -6.36 -5.53 22.60
N ARG A 202 -5.34 -6.32 22.24
CA ARG A 202 -4.42 -5.97 21.17
C ARG A 202 -5.23 -5.96 19.88
N LEU A 203 -5.28 -4.81 19.23
CA LEU A 203 -5.89 -4.68 17.92
C LEU A 203 -4.93 -5.28 16.89
N SER A 204 -5.43 -6.25 16.13
CA SER A 204 -4.69 -6.86 15.02
C SER A 204 -4.74 -5.92 13.82
N PHE A 205 -3.59 -5.34 13.47
CA PHE A 205 -3.44 -4.43 12.33
C PHE A 205 -3.12 -5.15 11.01
N SER A 206 -2.80 -6.45 11.07
CA SER A 206 -2.38 -7.25 9.91
C SER A 206 -3.46 -7.34 8.82
N LEU A 207 -4.72 -7.53 9.18
CA LEU A 207 -5.82 -7.63 8.21
C LEU A 207 -6.08 -6.29 7.48
N PRO A 208 -6.28 -5.14 8.16
CA PRO A 208 -6.39 -3.86 7.49
C PRO A 208 -5.18 -3.55 6.61
N LEU A 209 -3.97 -3.86 7.09
CA LEU A 209 -2.74 -3.63 6.36
C LEU A 209 -2.64 -4.49 5.09
N ALA A 210 -3.13 -5.74 5.12
CA ALA A 210 -3.23 -6.60 3.96
C ALA A 210 -4.17 -6.02 2.89
N VAL A 211 -5.36 -5.55 3.30
CA VAL A 211 -6.32 -4.93 2.39
C VAL A 211 -5.78 -3.62 1.83
N GLY A 212 -5.17 -2.78 2.67
CA GLY A 212 -4.54 -1.54 2.23
C GLY A 212 -3.41 -1.78 1.22
N THR A 213 -2.58 -2.80 1.46
CA THR A 213 -1.51 -3.21 0.54
C THR A 213 -2.08 -3.70 -0.79
N PHE A 214 -3.12 -4.53 -0.76
CA PHE A 214 -3.81 -4.97 -1.97
C PHE A 214 -4.34 -3.79 -2.81
N LEU A 215 -5.01 -2.83 -2.17
CA LEU A 215 -5.53 -1.64 -2.85
C LEU A 215 -4.41 -0.78 -3.44
N ALA A 216 -3.30 -0.61 -2.72
CA ALA A 216 -2.13 0.12 -3.22
C ALA A 216 -1.51 -0.56 -4.45
N LEU A 217 -1.30 -1.89 -4.40
CA LEU A 217 -0.78 -2.65 -5.53
C LEU A 217 -1.71 -2.63 -6.73
N PHE A 218 -3.02 -2.78 -6.50
CA PHE A 218 -4.01 -2.70 -7.55
C PHE A 218 -4.00 -1.33 -8.23
N GLY A 219 -3.90 -0.25 -7.44
CA GLY A 219 -3.74 1.11 -7.96
C GLY A 219 -2.48 1.27 -8.82
N LEU A 220 -1.33 0.81 -8.34
CA LEU A 220 -0.07 0.85 -9.09
C LEU A 220 -0.14 0.04 -10.39
N ALA A 221 -0.64 -1.20 -10.32
CA ALA A 221 -0.76 -2.08 -11.47
C ALA A 221 -1.76 -1.55 -12.51
N ALA A 222 -2.87 -0.93 -12.08
CA ALA A 222 -3.84 -0.34 -12.99
C ALA A 222 -3.26 0.85 -13.77
N GLU A 223 -2.36 1.63 -13.15
CA GLU A 223 -1.69 2.74 -13.83
C GLU A 223 -0.63 2.25 -14.82
N ASP A 224 0.14 1.21 -14.48
CA ASP A 224 1.11 0.60 -15.40
C ASP A 224 0.39 -0.15 -16.55
N PHE A 225 -0.73 -0.83 -16.27
CA PHE A 225 -1.52 -1.54 -17.28
C PHE A 225 -2.05 -0.60 -18.38
N LYS A 226 -2.54 0.59 -18.01
CA LYS A 226 -2.98 1.60 -18.98
C LYS A 226 -1.86 2.06 -19.92
N ARG A 227 -0.60 1.92 -19.50
CA ARG A 227 0.57 2.29 -20.32
C ARG A 227 0.96 1.16 -21.27
N TRP A 228 0.88 -0.09 -20.81
CA TRP A 228 1.16 -1.25 -21.67
C TRP A 228 0.10 -1.46 -22.75
N PHE A 229 -1.16 -1.13 -22.44
CA PHE A 229 -2.28 -1.26 -23.36
C PHE A 229 -2.94 0.12 -23.58
N PRO A 230 -2.28 1.03 -24.32
CA PRO A 230 -2.90 2.31 -24.64
C PRO A 230 -4.21 2.06 -25.40
N PRO A 231 -5.26 2.86 -25.15
CA PRO A 231 -6.50 2.75 -25.92
C PRO A 231 -6.17 2.93 -27.42
N PRO A 232 -6.86 2.21 -28.32
CA PRO A 232 -6.64 2.39 -29.76
C PRO A 232 -6.84 3.87 -30.08
N GLU A 233 -5.86 4.47 -30.77
CA GLU A 233 -5.98 5.85 -31.22
C GLU A 233 -7.30 5.99 -31.98
N SER A 234 -8.18 6.86 -31.52
CA SER A 234 -9.36 7.18 -32.30
C SER A 234 -8.88 7.65 -33.67
N PRO A 235 -9.49 7.21 -34.79
CA PRO A 235 -9.03 7.60 -36.12
C PRO A 235 -9.14 9.13 -36.26
N GLN A 236 -8.05 9.86 -35.97
CA GLN A 236 -7.98 11.32 -35.94
C GLN A 236 -8.00 11.95 -37.35
N GLY A 237 -8.50 11.23 -38.35
CA GLY A 237 -8.28 11.59 -39.74
C GLY A 237 -9.34 11.11 -40.71
N MET A 238 -10.55 10.73 -40.27
CA MET A 238 -11.68 10.82 -41.20
C MET A 238 -12.04 12.30 -41.37
N VAL A 239 -11.20 12.96 -42.18
CA VAL A 239 -11.51 14.24 -42.82
C VAL A 239 -12.87 14.04 -43.47
N SER A 240 -13.90 14.69 -42.92
CA SER A 240 -15.19 14.77 -43.57
C SER A 240 -14.94 15.23 -45.00
N PRO A 241 -15.37 14.49 -46.03
CA PRO A 241 -15.29 14.98 -47.39
C PRO A 241 -16.00 16.35 -47.41
N LYS A 242 -15.27 17.39 -47.80
CA LYS A 242 -15.86 18.70 -48.05
C LYS A 242 -16.73 18.54 -49.29
N GLU A 243 -18.04 18.65 -49.11
CA GLU A 243 -19.02 18.81 -50.20
C GLU A 243 -18.89 20.20 -50.86
#